data_AF-A0A923XS00-F1
#
_entry.id   AF-A0A923XS00-F1
#
_cell.length_a   1.000
_cell.length_b   1.000
_cell.length_c   1.000
_cell.angle_alpha   90.00
_cell.angle_beta   90.00
_cell.angle_gamma   90.00
#
_symmetry.space_group_name_H-M   'P 1'
#
loop_
_entity.id
_entity.type
_entity.pdbx_description
1 polymer ?
#
loop_
_entity_poly.entity_id
_entity_poly.type
_entity_poly.pdbx_seq_one_letter_code
_entity_poly.pdbx_strand_id
1 'polypeptide(L)'
;ILKDMGILDQKNIPIKIYGFDINTNFLEMARKSIYSSWSFRGMDEKYKKYFDFISHNNYSINNEIKKIVNFVHFNIKEDLFIPNLTSLYGVPDIILCRNTLMYFEKSEVHKIVSRLSELIANGGCIIPAAQELNIFKSDKLQINQINKTFIFTKQKISSSLSASKPDALKTNKTQAKTKNISIFAKDKIKSDKKINESIKTTKSNNLEFIYNNFEDLNKNSDFYLLKALELTSSNEFELALKLCDKILAYNNNESIAYYIKSFIYFINDELDKSITYIEKALTLNTISALFHYSYSNILLKKEFSEKVIYHLKKAKSLVEKEDDRVLEITKMTKNDLEECIDIALNNLEVIE
;
A
#
# COMPACT_ATOMS: atom_id res chain seq x y z
N ILE A 1 -21.31 -2.89 8.53
CA ILE A 1 -21.58 -2.35 7.17
C ILE A 1 -22.63 -3.18 6.43
N LEU A 2 -22.31 -4.35 5.83
CA LEU A 2 -23.29 -5.12 5.04
C LEU A 2 -24.57 -5.50 5.80
N LYS A 3 -24.46 -5.75 7.13
CA LYS A 3 -25.62 -5.96 8.00
C LYS A 3 -26.40 -4.67 8.29
N ASP A 4 -25.73 -3.54 8.54
CA ASP A 4 -26.39 -2.23 8.71
C ASP A 4 -27.16 -1.80 7.45
N MET A 5 -26.72 -2.24 6.27
CA MET A 5 -27.38 -2.01 4.98
C MET A 5 -28.52 -3.02 4.68
N GLY A 6 -28.83 -3.94 5.62
CA GLY A 6 -29.85 -4.97 5.47
C GLY A 6 -29.55 -6.04 4.41
N ILE A 7 -28.35 -6.06 3.83
CA ILE A 7 -28.03 -6.95 2.69
C ILE A 7 -27.91 -8.41 3.16
N LEU A 8 -27.41 -8.65 4.38
CA LEU A 8 -27.37 -10.01 4.96
C LEU A 8 -28.75 -10.59 5.23
N ASP A 9 -29.77 -9.75 5.35
CA ASP A 9 -31.15 -10.14 5.66
C ASP A 9 -31.99 -10.39 4.38
N GLN A 10 -31.42 -10.10 3.19
CA GLN A 10 -32.05 -10.37 1.89
C GLN A 10 -31.94 -11.86 1.54
N LYS A 11 -33.03 -12.60 1.79
CA LYS A 11 -33.16 -14.06 1.61
C LYS A 11 -32.70 -14.64 0.24
N ASN A 12 -32.55 -13.80 -0.78
CA ASN A 12 -32.22 -14.22 -2.15
C ASN A 12 -30.75 -14.00 -2.56
N ILE A 13 -29.90 -13.41 -1.70
CA ILE A 13 -28.47 -13.16 -2.02
C ILE A 13 -27.59 -13.78 -0.91
N PRO A 14 -27.16 -15.04 -1.05
CA PRO A 14 -26.36 -15.73 -0.04
C PRO A 14 -24.91 -15.25 -0.03
N ILE A 15 -24.61 -14.23 0.79
CA ILE A 15 -23.26 -13.70 0.96
C ILE A 15 -22.35 -14.74 1.64
N LYS A 16 -21.20 -15.00 1.02
CA LYS A 16 -20.07 -15.74 1.58
C LYS A 16 -18.81 -14.88 1.55
N ILE A 17 -18.00 -14.99 2.58
CA ILE A 17 -16.69 -14.33 2.69
C ILE A 17 -15.64 -15.43 2.86
N TYR A 18 -14.56 -15.34 2.09
CA TYR A 18 -13.39 -16.22 2.23
C TYR A 18 -12.17 -15.40 2.65
N GLY A 19 -11.52 -15.81 3.73
CA GLY A 19 -10.26 -15.28 4.20
C GLY A 19 -9.13 -16.27 3.91
N PHE A 20 -8.13 -15.81 3.14
CA PHE A 20 -7.02 -16.59 2.65
C PHE A 20 -5.70 -16.09 3.27
N ASP A 21 -4.89 -16.99 3.83
CA ASP A 21 -3.56 -16.67 4.37
C ASP A 21 -2.66 -17.93 4.27
N ILE A 22 -1.36 -17.74 4.18
CA ILE A 22 -0.36 -18.82 4.25
C ILE A 22 0.00 -19.16 5.71
N ASN A 23 -0.28 -18.28 6.66
CA ASN A 23 0.02 -18.47 8.08
C ASN A 23 -1.13 -19.16 8.82
N THR A 24 -1.00 -20.48 9.02
CA THR A 24 -1.96 -21.32 9.75
C THR A 24 -2.30 -20.78 11.15
N ASN A 25 -1.34 -20.20 11.87
CA ASN A 25 -1.57 -19.64 13.21
C ASN A 25 -2.50 -18.42 13.17
N PHE A 26 -2.37 -17.55 12.15
CA PHE A 26 -3.25 -16.40 11.99
C PHE A 26 -4.67 -16.83 11.57
N LEU A 27 -4.79 -17.87 10.74
CA LEU A 27 -6.10 -18.48 10.42
C LEU A 27 -6.76 -19.10 11.66
N GLU A 28 -6.00 -19.72 12.56
CA GLU A 28 -6.55 -20.18 13.84
C GLU A 28 -7.03 -19.03 14.74
N MET A 29 -6.25 -17.95 14.85
CA MET A 29 -6.65 -16.75 15.60
C MET A 29 -7.92 -16.14 15.00
N ALA A 30 -8.00 -16.05 13.67
CA ALA A 30 -9.17 -15.53 12.97
C ALA A 30 -10.41 -16.42 13.14
N ARG A 31 -10.27 -17.75 13.13
CA ARG A 31 -11.37 -18.69 13.47
C ARG A 31 -11.81 -18.53 14.92
N LYS A 32 -10.87 -18.48 15.88
CA LYS A 32 -11.15 -18.20 17.30
C LYS A 32 -11.92 -16.88 17.46
N SER A 33 -11.67 -15.90 16.59
CA SER A 33 -12.43 -14.65 16.43
C SER A 33 -12.64 -13.92 17.77
N ILE A 34 -11.53 -13.81 18.51
CA ILE A 34 -11.38 -13.08 19.78
C ILE A 34 -10.36 -11.96 19.57
N TYR A 35 -10.70 -10.76 20.04
CA TYR A 35 -9.97 -9.53 19.81
C TYR A 35 -9.88 -8.72 21.11
N SER A 36 -8.74 -8.07 21.38
CA SER A 36 -8.59 -7.19 22.55
C SER A 36 -9.06 -5.77 22.22
N SER A 37 -9.22 -4.90 23.23
CA SER A 37 -9.53 -3.47 23.01
C SER A 37 -8.63 -2.77 21.96
N TRP A 38 -7.36 -3.18 21.81
CA TRP A 38 -6.46 -2.57 20.83
C TRP A 38 -6.90 -2.81 19.38
N SER A 39 -7.55 -3.95 19.09
CA SER A 39 -8.05 -4.29 17.75
C SER A 39 -9.15 -3.36 17.23
N PHE A 40 -9.71 -2.50 18.10
CA PHE A 40 -10.74 -1.53 17.76
C PHE A 40 -10.21 -0.11 17.48
N ARG A 41 -8.88 0.08 17.47
CA ARG A 41 -8.24 1.38 17.18
C ARG A 41 -8.68 1.91 15.80
N GLY A 42 -9.33 3.07 15.78
CA GLY A 42 -9.86 3.68 14.54
C GLY A 42 -11.18 3.08 14.04
N MET A 43 -11.79 2.14 14.75
CA MET A 43 -13.15 1.68 14.46
C MET A 43 -14.18 2.64 15.07
N ASP A 44 -15.20 2.99 14.30
CA ASP A 44 -16.38 3.70 14.79
C ASP A 44 -17.14 2.88 15.84
N GLU A 45 -17.40 3.49 17.02
CA GLU A 45 -18.14 2.91 18.16
C GLU A 45 -19.40 2.15 17.73
N LYS A 46 -20.14 2.63 16.72
CA LYS A 46 -21.41 2.03 16.28
C LYS A 46 -21.28 0.59 15.76
N TYR A 47 -20.08 0.13 15.47
CA TYR A 47 -19.81 -1.27 15.07
C TYR A 47 -19.48 -2.20 16.24
N LYS A 48 -19.24 -1.70 17.46
CA LYS A 48 -19.02 -2.54 18.66
C LYS A 48 -20.19 -3.48 18.96
N LYS A 49 -21.42 -3.11 18.56
CA LYS A 49 -22.63 -3.95 18.63
C LYS A 49 -22.56 -5.30 17.88
N TYR A 50 -21.50 -5.53 17.11
CA TYR A 50 -21.22 -6.78 16.41
C TYR A 50 -20.16 -7.65 17.12
N PHE A 51 -19.84 -7.30 18.36
CA PHE A 51 -18.93 -8.06 19.22
C PHE A 51 -19.52 -8.22 20.62
N ASP A 52 -19.55 -9.45 21.12
CA ASP A 52 -19.90 -9.79 22.50
C ASP A 52 -18.67 -9.58 23.39
N PHE A 53 -18.80 -8.84 24.50
CA PHE A 53 -17.73 -8.72 25.51
C PHE A 53 -17.54 -10.06 26.24
N ILE A 54 -16.29 -10.47 26.45
CA ILE A 54 -15.96 -11.71 27.17
C ILE A 54 -15.22 -11.44 28.49
N SER A 55 -13.93 -11.78 28.61
CA SER A 55 -13.12 -11.50 29.81
C SER A 55 -11.80 -10.83 29.46
N HIS A 56 -11.15 -10.23 30.47
CA HIS A 56 -9.83 -9.60 30.34
C HIS A 56 -9.75 -8.52 29.24
N ASN A 57 -10.83 -7.74 29.07
CA ASN A 57 -10.97 -6.72 28.03
C ASN A 57 -10.80 -7.24 26.58
N ASN A 58 -11.27 -8.47 26.36
CA ASN A 58 -11.43 -9.07 25.04
C ASN A 58 -12.90 -9.17 24.65
N TYR A 59 -13.12 -9.33 23.36
CA TYR A 59 -14.42 -9.30 22.68
C TYR A 59 -14.43 -10.41 21.61
N SER A 60 -15.57 -11.05 21.36
CA SER A 60 -15.72 -12.03 20.27
C SER A 60 -16.76 -11.57 19.25
N ILE A 61 -16.51 -11.81 17.97
CA ILE A 61 -17.48 -11.49 16.90
C ILE A 61 -18.78 -12.28 17.11
N ASN A 62 -19.95 -11.66 16.92
CA ASN A 62 -21.23 -12.35 17.09
C ASN A 62 -21.36 -13.56 16.13
N ASN A 63 -21.87 -14.69 16.62
CA ASN A 63 -21.87 -15.97 15.91
C ASN A 63 -22.56 -15.96 14.53
N GLU A 64 -23.50 -15.06 14.27
CA GLU A 64 -24.13 -14.89 12.95
C GLU A 64 -23.12 -14.48 11.88
N ILE A 65 -22.19 -13.58 12.21
CA ILE A 65 -21.14 -13.11 11.30
C ILE A 65 -20.10 -14.22 11.10
N LYS A 66 -19.78 -14.99 12.15
CA LYS A 66 -18.87 -16.14 12.02
C LYS A 66 -19.35 -17.16 10.97
N LYS A 67 -20.67 -17.40 10.88
CA LYS A 67 -21.26 -18.39 9.95
C LYS A 67 -21.07 -18.07 8.46
N ILE A 68 -20.84 -16.81 8.08
CA ILE A 68 -20.65 -16.41 6.67
C ILE A 68 -19.17 -16.25 6.27
N VAL A 69 -18.23 -16.38 7.21
CA VAL A 69 -16.78 -16.21 6.98
C VAL A 69 -16.07 -17.57 7.04
N ASN A 70 -15.31 -17.89 6.00
CA ASN A 70 -14.59 -19.15 5.84
C ASN A 70 -13.09 -18.89 5.75
N PHE A 71 -12.28 -19.51 6.60
CA PHE A 71 -10.82 -19.30 6.66
C PHE A 71 -10.05 -20.49 6.08
N VAL A 72 -9.24 -20.24 5.05
CA VAL A 72 -8.57 -21.26 4.21
C VAL A 72 -7.06 -21.00 4.16
N HIS A 73 -6.26 -22.07 4.30
CA HIS A 73 -4.82 -21.99 4.06
C HIS A 73 -4.53 -21.89 2.57
N PHE A 74 -3.77 -20.89 2.15
CA PHE A 74 -3.63 -20.52 0.74
C PHE A 74 -2.33 -19.76 0.46
N ASN A 75 -1.45 -20.35 -0.33
CA ASN A 75 -0.27 -19.70 -0.88
C ASN A 75 -0.62 -19.03 -2.22
N ILE A 76 -0.74 -17.69 -2.22
CA ILE A 76 -1.12 -16.90 -3.41
C ILE A 76 -0.17 -17.02 -4.61
N LYS A 77 1.07 -17.53 -4.43
CA LYS A 77 1.99 -17.84 -5.54
C LYS A 77 1.64 -19.13 -6.29
N GLU A 78 0.95 -20.06 -5.63
CA GLU A 78 0.75 -21.43 -6.09
C GLU A 78 -0.74 -21.71 -6.27
N ASP A 79 -1.52 -21.61 -5.19
CA ASP A 79 -2.92 -22.01 -5.14
C ASP A 79 -3.83 -21.15 -6.05
N LEU A 80 -3.42 -19.90 -6.32
CA LEU A 80 -4.13 -18.98 -7.22
C LEU A 80 -4.14 -19.44 -8.69
N PHE A 81 -3.16 -20.27 -9.07
CA PHE A 81 -3.00 -20.79 -10.42
C PHE A 81 -3.59 -22.20 -10.59
N ILE A 82 -4.17 -22.78 -9.53
CA ILE A 82 -4.91 -24.04 -9.62
C ILE A 82 -6.09 -23.90 -10.61
N PRO A 83 -6.29 -24.89 -11.52
CA PRO A 83 -7.45 -24.92 -12.40
C PRO A 83 -8.77 -24.94 -11.64
N ASN A 84 -9.82 -24.34 -12.20
CA ASN A 84 -11.18 -24.36 -11.63
C ASN A 84 -11.32 -23.78 -10.21
N LEU A 85 -10.43 -22.85 -9.81
CA LEU A 85 -10.47 -22.18 -8.50
C LEU A 85 -11.85 -21.54 -8.18
N THR A 86 -12.53 -20.98 -9.19
CA THR A 86 -13.89 -20.43 -9.07
C THR A 86 -14.97 -21.48 -8.82
N SER A 87 -14.71 -22.76 -9.13
CA SER A 87 -15.62 -23.87 -8.81
C SER A 87 -15.49 -24.31 -7.34
N LEU A 88 -14.36 -24.02 -6.69
CA LEU A 88 -14.13 -24.31 -5.26
C LEU A 88 -14.68 -23.21 -4.35
N TYR A 89 -14.47 -21.93 -4.73
CA TYR A 89 -14.76 -20.78 -3.87
C TYR A 89 -15.83 -19.81 -4.41
N GLY A 90 -16.37 -20.08 -5.61
CA GLY A 90 -17.26 -19.17 -6.34
C GLY A 90 -16.50 -18.17 -7.22
N VAL A 91 -17.23 -17.44 -8.05
CA VAL A 91 -16.71 -16.26 -8.77
C VAL A 91 -16.89 -15.05 -7.85
N PRO A 92 -15.82 -14.37 -7.40
CA PRO A 92 -15.95 -13.25 -6.47
C PRO A 92 -16.45 -11.97 -7.14
N ASP A 93 -17.45 -11.33 -6.52
CA ASP A 93 -17.89 -9.97 -6.87
C ASP A 93 -16.96 -8.88 -6.31
N ILE A 94 -16.33 -9.16 -5.16
CA ILE A 94 -15.38 -8.27 -4.47
C ILE A 94 -14.15 -9.07 -4.04
N ILE A 95 -12.96 -8.58 -4.34
CA ILE A 95 -11.69 -9.07 -3.80
C ILE A 95 -11.06 -7.99 -2.92
N LEU A 96 -10.77 -8.32 -1.66
CA LEU A 96 -9.93 -7.50 -0.79
C LEU A 96 -8.52 -8.09 -0.81
N CYS A 97 -7.55 -7.37 -1.37
CA CYS A 97 -6.15 -7.81 -1.45
C CYS A 97 -5.27 -6.65 -1.02
N ARG A 98 -5.05 -6.53 0.30
CA ARG A 98 -4.48 -5.34 0.95
C ARG A 98 -3.23 -5.67 1.74
N ASN A 99 -2.22 -4.81 1.63
CA ASN A 99 -0.91 -4.90 2.30
C ASN A 99 -0.28 -6.30 2.18
N THR A 100 -0.47 -6.92 1.02
CA THR A 100 -0.11 -8.31 0.73
C THR A 100 0.87 -8.37 -0.43
N LEU A 101 0.55 -7.75 -1.57
CA LEU A 101 1.36 -7.89 -2.79
C LEU A 101 2.68 -7.11 -2.71
N MET A 102 2.80 -6.18 -1.76
CA MET A 102 4.06 -5.47 -1.45
C MET A 102 5.21 -6.37 -0.93
N TYR A 103 4.97 -7.66 -0.67
CA TYR A 103 6.01 -8.65 -0.33
C TYR A 103 6.38 -9.57 -1.50
N PHE A 104 5.77 -9.38 -2.67
CA PHE A 104 5.87 -10.27 -3.82
C PHE A 104 6.59 -9.53 -4.95
N GLU A 105 7.31 -10.28 -5.77
CA GLU A 105 8.09 -9.72 -6.87
C GLU A 105 7.13 -9.17 -7.96
N LYS A 106 7.30 -7.95 -8.49
CA LYS A 106 6.70 -7.37 -9.73
C LYS A 106 6.44 -8.47 -10.78
N SER A 107 7.39 -9.38 -11.00
CA SER A 107 7.27 -10.51 -11.94
C SER A 107 6.28 -11.64 -11.54
N GLU A 108 5.99 -11.83 -10.26
CA GLU A 108 4.94 -12.69 -9.70
C GLU A 108 3.63 -11.91 -9.55
N VAL A 109 3.71 -10.67 -9.07
CA VAL A 109 2.63 -9.71 -8.86
C VAL A 109 1.84 -9.48 -10.16
N HIS A 110 2.49 -9.29 -11.31
CA HIS A 110 1.77 -9.15 -12.59
C HIS A 110 0.96 -10.42 -12.94
N LYS A 111 1.47 -11.62 -12.62
CA LYS A 111 0.74 -12.89 -12.82
C LYS A 111 -0.43 -12.97 -11.86
N ILE A 112 -0.22 -12.65 -10.58
CA ILE A 112 -1.25 -12.62 -9.53
C ILE A 112 -2.36 -11.63 -9.89
N VAL A 113 -2.03 -10.39 -10.26
CA VAL A 113 -2.99 -9.36 -10.65
C VAL A 113 -3.75 -9.71 -11.92
N SER A 114 -3.07 -10.23 -12.96
CA SER A 114 -3.77 -10.73 -14.16
C SER A 114 -4.75 -11.85 -13.80
N ARG A 115 -4.32 -12.78 -12.95
CA ARG A 115 -5.13 -13.91 -12.50
C ARG A 115 -6.32 -13.47 -11.65
N LEU A 116 -6.16 -12.54 -10.71
CA LEU A 116 -7.26 -11.94 -9.95
C LEU A 116 -8.23 -11.17 -10.88
N SER A 117 -7.72 -10.50 -11.93
CA SER A 117 -8.53 -9.84 -12.96
C SER A 117 -9.31 -10.82 -13.83
N GLU A 118 -8.81 -12.03 -14.04
CA GLU A 118 -9.53 -13.13 -14.71
C GLU A 118 -10.62 -13.72 -13.80
N LEU A 119 -10.31 -13.93 -12.52
CA LEU A 119 -11.18 -14.56 -11.53
C LEU A 119 -12.36 -13.67 -11.09
N ILE A 120 -12.18 -12.35 -10.95
CA ILE A 120 -13.25 -11.41 -10.53
C ILE A 120 -14.43 -11.39 -11.52
N ALA A 121 -15.66 -11.24 -11.02
CA ALA A 121 -16.87 -11.12 -11.82
C ALA A 121 -16.88 -9.90 -12.76
N ASN A 122 -17.65 -9.96 -13.85
CA ASN A 122 -17.83 -8.82 -14.78
C ASN A 122 -18.64 -7.70 -14.11
N GLY A 123 -18.00 -6.55 -13.87
CA GLY A 123 -18.54 -5.47 -13.02
C GLY A 123 -18.19 -5.60 -11.54
N GLY A 124 -17.53 -6.69 -11.12
CA GLY A 124 -16.96 -6.83 -9.79
C GLY A 124 -15.70 -5.99 -9.60
N CYS A 125 -15.25 -5.82 -8.35
CA CYS A 125 -14.15 -4.93 -7.99
C CYS A 125 -13.07 -5.54 -7.10
N ILE A 126 -11.84 -5.04 -7.25
CA ILE A 126 -10.72 -5.32 -6.36
C ILE A 126 -10.42 -4.06 -5.54
N ILE A 127 -10.24 -4.21 -4.22
CA ILE A 127 -9.97 -3.12 -3.28
C ILE A 127 -8.61 -3.34 -2.61
N PRO A 128 -7.53 -2.72 -3.14
CA PRO A 128 -6.18 -2.85 -2.58
C PRO A 128 -5.89 -1.86 -1.43
N ALA A 129 -4.67 -1.90 -0.87
CA ALA A 129 -4.21 -0.83 0.03
C ALA A 129 -3.89 0.46 -0.74
N ALA A 130 -3.84 1.60 -0.04
CA ALA A 130 -3.53 2.89 -0.66
C ALA A 130 -2.11 2.95 -1.25
N GLN A 131 -1.19 2.14 -0.72
CA GLN A 131 0.17 1.94 -1.23
C GLN A 131 0.20 1.00 -2.46
N GLU A 132 -0.82 0.16 -2.65
CA GLU A 132 -0.87 -0.91 -3.65
C GLU A 132 -1.77 -0.58 -4.86
N LEU A 133 -2.41 0.59 -4.92
CA LEU A 133 -3.26 1.01 -6.06
C LEU A 133 -2.55 0.82 -7.42
N ASN A 134 -1.23 0.93 -7.39
CA ASN A 134 -0.38 0.94 -8.56
C ASN A 134 -0.13 -0.46 -9.12
N ILE A 135 -0.16 -1.47 -8.24
CA ILE A 135 -0.03 -2.89 -8.56
C ILE A 135 -1.22 -3.38 -9.39
N PHE A 136 -2.43 -2.86 -9.15
CA PHE A 136 -3.66 -3.33 -9.78
C PHE A 136 -4.00 -2.63 -11.12
N LYS A 137 -3.11 -1.79 -11.65
CA LYS A 137 -3.28 -1.15 -12.95
C LYS A 137 -3.01 -2.15 -14.08
N SER A 138 -4.04 -2.43 -14.87
CA SER A 138 -3.96 -3.26 -16.08
C SER A 138 -5.13 -2.91 -17.00
N ASP A 139 -5.02 -3.21 -18.30
CA ASP A 139 -6.09 -2.93 -19.28
C ASP A 139 -7.40 -3.68 -18.98
N LYS A 140 -7.32 -4.75 -18.19
CA LYS A 140 -8.46 -5.54 -17.70
C LYS A 140 -9.28 -4.82 -16.61
N LEU A 141 -8.73 -3.81 -15.95
CA LEU A 141 -9.30 -3.15 -14.76
C LEU A 141 -9.34 -1.63 -14.88
N GLN A 142 -10.53 -1.04 -14.74
CA GLN A 142 -10.67 0.42 -14.59
C GLN A 142 -10.53 0.84 -13.13
N ILE A 143 -9.63 1.78 -12.84
CA ILE A 143 -9.61 2.48 -11.56
C ILE A 143 -10.81 3.43 -11.45
N ASN A 144 -11.53 3.33 -10.33
CA ASN A 144 -12.66 4.17 -9.95
C ASN A 144 -12.49 4.62 -8.48
N GLN A 145 -13.21 5.66 -8.06
CA GLN A 145 -13.18 6.13 -6.67
C GLN A 145 -14.61 6.26 -6.11
N ILE A 146 -14.85 5.73 -4.91
CA ILE A 146 -16.12 5.79 -4.19
C ILE A 146 -15.82 6.20 -2.75
N ASN A 147 -16.45 7.27 -2.27
CA ASN A 147 -16.31 7.77 -0.89
C ASN A 147 -14.84 7.90 -0.44
N LYS A 148 -14.02 8.54 -1.29
CA LYS A 148 -12.54 8.68 -1.17
C LYS A 148 -11.73 7.39 -1.33
N THR A 149 -12.31 6.19 -1.21
CA THR A 149 -11.64 4.90 -1.47
C THR A 149 -11.49 4.63 -2.97
N PHE A 150 -10.29 4.20 -3.41
CA PHE A 150 -10.07 3.73 -4.78
C PHE A 150 -10.38 2.23 -4.91
N ILE A 151 -10.98 1.84 -6.03
CA ILE A 151 -11.34 0.47 -6.39
C ILE A 151 -10.98 0.19 -7.85
N PHE A 152 -10.79 -1.09 -8.19
CA PHE A 152 -10.44 -1.54 -9.54
C PHE A 152 -11.55 -2.45 -10.08
N THR A 153 -12.38 -1.93 -10.99
CA THR A 153 -13.54 -2.63 -11.54
C THR A 153 -13.21 -3.30 -12.87
N LYS A 154 -13.54 -4.58 -13.01
CA LYS A 154 -13.52 -5.28 -14.30
C LYS A 154 -14.69 -4.79 -15.15
N GLN A 155 -14.42 -4.29 -16.36
CA GLN A 155 -15.49 -3.82 -17.24
C GLN A 155 -16.47 -4.96 -17.57
N LYS A 156 -17.76 -4.65 -17.64
CA LYS A 156 -18.73 -5.56 -18.27
C LYS A 156 -18.44 -5.59 -19.76
N ILE A 157 -18.19 -6.77 -20.31
CA ILE A 157 -18.08 -6.97 -21.77
C ILE A 157 -19.45 -6.62 -22.36
N SER A 158 -19.55 -5.47 -23.03
CA SER A 158 -20.74 -5.08 -23.76
C SER A 158 -20.89 -6.00 -24.98
N SER A 159 -21.97 -6.79 -25.01
CA SER A 159 -22.32 -7.68 -26.11
C SER A 159 -22.83 -6.89 -27.32
N SER A 160 -21.95 -6.12 -27.94
CA SER A 160 -22.21 -5.22 -29.06
C SER A 160 -21.12 -5.36 -30.15
N LEU A 161 -20.78 -6.61 -30.48
CA LEU A 161 -19.93 -6.95 -31.62
C LEU A 161 -20.77 -6.95 -32.92
N SER A 162 -21.23 -5.77 -33.34
CA SER A 162 -21.68 -5.54 -34.71
C SER A 162 -20.46 -5.33 -35.60
N ALA A 163 -20.22 -6.26 -36.55
CA ALA A 163 -19.01 -6.24 -37.36
C ALA A 163 -19.04 -5.17 -38.47
N SER A 164 -17.96 -4.39 -38.57
CA SER A 164 -17.64 -3.56 -39.74
C SER A 164 -16.13 -3.53 -39.97
N LYS A 165 -15.70 -3.41 -41.24
CA LYS A 165 -14.31 -3.50 -41.69
C LYS A 165 -13.50 -2.23 -41.39
N PRO A 166 -12.15 -2.29 -41.39
CA PRO A 166 -11.29 -1.14 -41.12
C PRO A 166 -11.26 -0.16 -42.30
N ASP A 167 -11.16 1.15 -42.02
CA ASP A 167 -10.73 2.14 -43.01
C ASP A 167 -10.14 3.43 -42.38
N ALA A 168 -9.36 4.14 -43.21
CA ALA A 168 -8.74 5.48 -43.14
C ALA A 168 -8.63 6.31 -41.81
N LEU A 169 -7.48 6.97 -41.66
CA LEU A 169 -7.25 8.05 -40.67
C LEU A 169 -8.01 9.35 -41.01
N LYS A 170 -8.46 10.11 -39.99
CA LYS A 170 -8.15 11.57 -39.85
C LYS A 170 -8.63 12.25 -38.54
N THR A 171 -7.66 12.91 -37.88
CA THR A 171 -7.76 14.18 -37.12
C THR A 171 -8.84 14.40 -36.03
N ASN A 172 -8.41 14.29 -34.77
CA ASN A 172 -8.57 15.21 -33.64
C ASN A 172 -9.83 16.09 -33.48
N LYS A 173 -10.47 15.98 -32.30
CA LYS A 173 -10.57 17.11 -31.36
C LYS A 173 -10.65 16.62 -29.90
N THR A 174 -10.25 17.47 -28.96
CA THR A 174 -9.93 17.15 -27.57
C THR A 174 -11.06 17.44 -26.58
N GLN A 175 -11.09 16.69 -25.47
CA GLN A 175 -11.10 17.27 -24.11
C GLN A 175 -10.71 16.20 -23.06
N ALA A 176 -9.97 16.62 -22.02
CA ALA A 176 -9.25 15.71 -21.12
C ALA A 176 -10.03 15.39 -19.82
N LYS A 177 -9.68 14.27 -19.18
CA LYS A 177 -9.95 14.00 -17.76
C LYS A 177 -8.75 13.33 -17.10
N THR A 178 -8.28 13.93 -16.01
CA THR A 178 -7.08 13.57 -15.24
C THR A 178 -7.19 12.19 -14.57
N LYS A 179 -6.13 11.39 -14.64
CA LYS A 179 -5.97 10.10 -13.95
C LYS A 179 -4.76 10.17 -13.00
N ASN A 180 -4.96 10.06 -11.69
CA ASN A 180 -3.87 10.12 -10.72
C ASN A 180 -3.12 8.79 -10.55
N ILE A 181 -1.78 8.87 -10.43
CA ILE A 181 -0.84 7.75 -10.62
C ILE A 181 0.37 7.84 -9.67
N SER A 182 0.73 6.69 -9.09
CA SER A 182 2.10 6.14 -8.92
C SER A 182 2.11 4.75 -9.66
N ILE A 183 3.09 3.86 -9.81
CA ILE A 183 4.50 3.62 -9.44
C ILE A 183 4.88 3.55 -7.95
N PHE A 184 4.95 2.32 -7.42
CA PHE A 184 6.13 1.81 -6.71
C PHE A 184 6.32 0.32 -7.04
N ALA A 185 7.58 -0.10 -7.23
CA ALA A 185 8.02 -1.49 -7.40
C ALA A 185 8.85 -1.93 -6.15
N LYS A 186 9.53 -3.08 -6.02
CA LYS A 186 10.50 -3.71 -6.95
C LYS A 186 10.79 -5.21 -6.64
N ASP A 187 11.77 -5.78 -7.36
CA ASP A 187 12.22 -7.19 -7.38
C ASP A 187 13.67 -7.38 -6.91
N LYS A 188 13.91 -8.57 -6.34
CA LYS A 188 15.17 -9.35 -6.31
C LYS A 188 16.46 -8.69 -5.77
N ILE A 189 16.86 -9.21 -4.62
CA ILE A 189 18.26 -9.60 -4.35
C ILE A 189 18.28 -11.08 -3.92
N LYS A 190 19.31 -11.83 -4.34
CA LYS A 190 19.66 -13.16 -3.82
C LYS A 190 21.04 -13.09 -3.15
N SER A 191 21.16 -13.50 -1.88
CA SER A 191 22.18 -14.46 -1.41
C SER A 191 22.14 -14.68 0.13
N ASP A 192 22.97 -15.63 0.57
CA ASP A 192 23.62 -15.73 1.89
C ASP A 192 22.82 -15.98 3.18
N LYS A 193 22.63 -17.28 3.42
CA LYS A 193 22.27 -17.87 4.72
C LYS A 193 23.41 -17.69 5.76
N LYS A 194 23.33 -16.70 6.67
CA LYS A 194 23.99 -16.84 8.00
C LYS A 194 23.53 -15.97 9.18
N ILE A 195 22.51 -15.12 9.05
CA ILE A 195 22.09 -14.16 10.10
C ILE A 195 20.67 -14.45 10.65
N ASN A 196 20.23 -15.72 10.65
CA ASN A 196 18.79 -16.04 10.70
C ASN A 196 18.33 -16.92 11.89
N GLU A 197 19.02 -16.85 13.03
CA GLU A 197 18.67 -17.63 14.25
C GLU A 197 18.31 -16.79 15.48
N SER A 198 18.52 -15.47 15.48
CA SER A 198 18.24 -14.59 16.64
C SER A 198 16.85 -13.93 16.65
N ILE A 199 16.07 -14.00 15.56
CA ILE A 199 14.80 -13.25 15.41
C ILE A 199 13.58 -14.19 15.40
N LYS A 200 13.29 -14.82 16.56
CA LYS A 200 12.07 -15.60 16.80
C LYS A 200 11.50 -15.40 18.21
N THR A 201 11.11 -14.16 18.55
CA THR A 201 10.23 -13.88 19.71
C THR A 201 9.61 -12.47 19.64
N THR A 202 8.68 -12.18 20.56
CA THR A 202 8.16 -10.83 20.91
C THR A 202 7.63 -9.95 19.77
N LYS A 203 6.35 -10.15 19.43
CA LYS A 203 5.46 -9.01 19.10
C LYS A 203 5.05 -8.29 20.41
N SER A 204 4.62 -7.03 20.30
CA SER A 204 4.14 -6.14 21.39
C SER A 204 5.16 -5.57 22.39
N ASN A 205 6.23 -6.28 22.80
CA ASN A 205 7.21 -5.72 23.76
C ASN A 205 8.35 -4.88 23.12
N ASN A 206 8.42 -4.85 21.79
CA ASN A 206 9.62 -4.37 21.09
C ASN A 206 9.87 -2.86 21.18
N LEU A 207 8.87 -2.00 21.42
CA LEU A 207 9.10 -0.56 21.28
C LEU A 207 9.80 0.06 22.50
N GLU A 208 9.43 -0.37 23.70
CA GLU A 208 10.14 -0.01 24.94
C GLU A 208 11.52 -0.66 24.99
N PHE A 209 11.66 -1.88 24.46
CA PHE A 209 12.96 -2.52 24.22
C PHE A 209 13.85 -1.73 23.23
N ILE A 210 13.31 -1.26 22.10
CA ILE A 210 13.99 -0.38 21.14
C ILE A 210 14.33 0.97 21.76
N TYR A 211 13.49 1.48 22.67
CA TYR A 211 13.76 2.73 23.36
C TYR A 211 14.88 2.59 24.40
N ASN A 212 14.94 1.47 25.11
CA ASN A 212 15.89 1.26 26.20
C ASN A 212 17.25 0.74 25.72
N ASN A 213 17.32 0.03 24.59
CA ASN A 213 18.59 -0.42 23.96
C ASN A 213 19.15 0.57 22.93
N PHE A 214 18.73 1.83 22.98
CA PHE A 214 19.09 2.85 21.96
C PHE A 214 20.52 3.40 22.09
N GLU A 215 21.27 2.99 23.11
CA GLU A 215 22.60 3.53 23.43
C GLU A 215 23.71 3.11 22.45
N ASP A 216 23.59 1.96 21.78
CA ASP A 216 24.59 1.45 20.81
C ASP A 216 24.43 2.05 19.39
N LEU A 217 23.79 3.23 19.31
CA LEU A 217 23.51 4.01 18.10
C LEU A 217 24.71 4.19 17.15
N ASN A 218 25.91 4.29 17.72
CA ASN A 218 27.18 4.49 17.01
C ASN A 218 27.54 3.40 15.97
N LYS A 219 26.77 2.31 15.90
CA LYS A 219 27.00 1.20 14.95
C LYS A 219 25.84 0.93 13.99
N ASN A 220 24.65 1.54 14.16
CA ASN A 220 23.46 1.10 13.41
C ASN A 220 22.30 2.12 13.34
N SER A 221 22.56 3.36 12.88
CA SER A 221 21.49 4.33 12.55
C SER A 221 20.46 3.77 11.57
N ASP A 222 20.92 2.97 10.61
CA ASP A 222 20.15 2.58 9.43
C ASP A 222 19.10 1.52 9.77
N PHE A 223 19.39 0.67 10.76
CA PHE A 223 18.40 -0.20 11.40
C PHE A 223 17.20 0.58 11.95
N TYR A 224 17.43 1.73 12.61
CA TYR A 224 16.35 2.53 13.18
C TYR A 224 15.57 3.32 12.11
N LEU A 225 16.23 3.74 11.02
CA LEU A 225 15.57 4.35 9.85
C LEU A 225 14.66 3.33 9.13
N LEU A 226 15.17 2.12 8.89
CA LEU A 226 14.39 0.99 8.37
C LEU A 226 13.19 0.67 9.28
N LYS A 227 13.40 0.69 10.60
CA LYS A 227 12.32 0.45 11.58
C LYS A 227 11.25 1.55 11.56
N ALA A 228 11.62 2.81 11.36
CA ALA A 228 10.67 3.91 11.22
C ALA A 228 9.84 3.80 9.92
N LEU A 229 10.44 3.34 8.81
CA LEU A 229 9.71 3.00 7.58
C LEU A 229 8.78 1.79 7.75
N GLU A 230 9.18 0.76 8.50
CA GLU A 230 8.32 -0.39 8.83
C GLU A 230 7.11 0.03 9.68
N LEU A 231 7.32 0.87 10.69
CA LEU A 231 6.24 1.44 11.52
C LEU A 231 5.30 2.32 10.68
N THR A 232 5.84 3.15 9.78
CA THR A 232 5.05 3.95 8.83
C THR A 232 4.21 3.08 7.91
N SER A 233 4.80 2.01 7.37
CA SER A 233 4.10 1.02 6.53
C SER A 233 3.03 0.23 7.31
N SER A 234 3.20 0.11 8.63
CA SER A 234 2.25 -0.50 9.57
C SER A 234 1.19 0.48 10.08
N ASN A 235 1.16 1.72 9.57
CA ASN A 235 0.28 2.81 10.02
C ASN A 235 0.50 3.29 11.48
N GLU A 236 1.60 2.88 12.13
CA GLU A 236 1.98 3.25 13.50
C GLU A 236 2.73 4.60 13.55
N PHE A 237 2.12 5.63 12.94
CA PHE A 237 2.76 6.92 12.65
C PHE A 237 3.34 7.64 13.86
N GLU A 238 2.64 7.62 15.00
CA GLU A 238 3.09 8.24 16.25
C GLU A 238 4.41 7.62 16.75
N LEU A 239 4.56 6.30 16.56
CA LEU A 239 5.72 5.54 16.99
C LEU A 239 6.89 5.69 16.01
N ALA A 240 6.58 5.79 14.71
CA ALA A 240 7.56 6.15 13.68
C ALA A 240 8.11 7.57 13.89
N LEU A 241 7.25 8.56 14.16
CA LEU A 241 7.67 9.94 14.46
C LEU A 241 8.57 10.00 15.71
N LYS A 242 8.17 9.37 16.81
CA LYS A 242 8.99 9.28 18.05
C LYS A 242 10.36 8.64 17.79
N LEU A 243 10.43 7.64 16.92
CA LEU A 243 11.70 7.01 16.56
C LEU A 243 12.57 7.96 15.71
N CYS A 244 12.00 8.63 14.71
CA CYS A 244 12.71 9.66 13.94
C CYS A 244 13.20 10.81 14.82
N ASP A 245 12.39 11.30 15.76
CA ASP A 245 12.79 12.34 16.72
C ASP A 245 13.99 11.90 17.57
N LYS A 246 14.03 10.62 17.97
CA LYS A 246 15.14 10.07 18.74
C LYS A 246 16.42 9.88 17.91
N ILE A 247 16.30 9.50 16.64
CA ILE A 247 17.42 9.47 15.68
C ILE A 247 17.97 10.90 15.50
N LEU A 248 17.09 11.89 15.34
CA LEU A 248 17.45 13.30 15.14
C LEU A 248 18.03 13.98 16.39
N ALA A 249 17.67 13.51 17.59
CA ALA A 249 18.29 13.95 18.83
C ALA A 249 19.76 13.50 18.98
N TYR A 250 20.17 12.44 18.26
CA TYR A 250 21.54 11.95 18.21
C TYR A 250 22.30 12.48 16.99
N ASN A 251 21.72 12.33 15.80
CA ASN A 251 22.24 12.87 14.53
C ASN A 251 21.24 13.86 13.93
N ASN A 252 21.36 15.13 14.28
CA ASN A 252 20.49 16.20 13.77
C ASN A 252 20.67 16.49 12.27
N ASN A 253 21.67 15.88 11.63
CA ASN A 253 21.95 15.93 10.20
C ASN A 253 21.43 14.69 9.43
N GLU A 254 20.67 13.80 10.09
CA GLU A 254 20.12 12.60 9.44
C GLU A 254 19.00 12.94 8.44
N SER A 255 19.38 13.18 7.18
CA SER A 255 18.48 13.58 6.10
C SER A 255 17.31 12.60 5.90
N ILE A 256 17.56 11.30 6.06
CA ILE A 256 16.56 10.24 5.86
C ILE A 256 15.50 10.26 6.98
N ALA A 257 15.86 10.62 8.21
CA ALA A 257 14.89 10.76 9.30
C ALA A 257 13.92 11.92 9.04
N TYR A 258 14.41 13.05 8.50
CA TYR A 258 13.52 14.15 8.07
C TYR A 258 12.63 13.75 6.89
N TYR A 259 13.15 13.00 5.91
CA TYR A 259 12.36 12.46 4.80
C TYR A 259 11.21 11.55 5.30
N ILE A 260 11.49 10.63 6.24
CA ILE A 260 10.47 9.74 6.83
C ILE A 260 9.39 10.57 7.55
N LYS A 261 9.78 11.58 8.34
CA LYS A 261 8.83 12.52 8.96
C LYS A 261 7.97 13.23 7.93
N SER A 262 8.58 13.75 6.85
CA SER A 262 7.83 14.40 5.76
C SER A 262 6.79 13.47 5.12
N PHE A 263 7.17 12.23 4.84
CA PHE A 263 6.30 11.22 4.24
C PHE A 263 5.12 10.86 5.15
N ILE A 264 5.33 10.71 6.46
CA ILE A 264 4.26 10.51 7.45
C ILE A 264 3.26 11.68 7.42
N TYR A 265 3.74 12.93 7.39
CA TYR A 265 2.86 14.09 7.33
C TYR A 265 2.13 14.24 5.97
N PHE A 266 2.73 13.81 4.86
CA PHE A 266 2.07 13.76 3.54
C PHE A 266 0.89 12.78 3.52
N ILE A 267 1.07 11.59 4.12
CA ILE A 267 0.04 10.55 4.26
C ILE A 267 -1.12 11.05 5.14
N ASN A 268 -0.81 11.75 6.23
CA ASN A 268 -1.79 12.31 7.17
C ASN A 268 -2.42 13.65 6.71
N ASP A 269 -2.15 14.09 5.48
CA ASP A 269 -2.65 15.34 4.88
C ASP A 269 -2.16 16.65 5.54
N GLU A 270 -1.15 16.56 6.41
CA GLU A 270 -0.51 17.69 7.10
C GLU A 270 0.56 18.35 6.23
N LEU A 271 0.16 18.83 5.05
CA LEU A 271 1.05 19.18 3.95
C LEU A 271 2.11 20.23 4.30
N ASP A 272 1.81 21.22 5.14
CA ASP A 272 2.77 22.27 5.53
C ASP A 272 3.90 21.73 6.44
N LYS A 273 3.60 20.76 7.31
CA LYS A 273 4.62 20.01 8.06
C LYS A 273 5.43 19.13 7.10
N SER A 274 4.76 18.51 6.12
CA SER A 274 5.42 17.70 5.11
C SER A 274 6.45 18.50 4.29
N ILE A 275 6.10 19.72 3.84
CA ILE A 275 7.01 20.67 3.19
C ILE A 275 8.20 21.00 4.11
N THR A 276 7.92 21.42 5.35
CA THR A 276 8.95 21.80 6.34
C THR A 276 10.01 20.70 6.50
N TYR A 277 9.59 19.43 6.51
CA TYR A 277 10.51 18.30 6.69
C TYR A 277 11.19 17.82 5.40
N ILE A 278 10.58 17.93 4.21
CA ILE A 278 11.28 17.58 2.96
C ILE A 278 12.32 18.63 2.58
N GLU A 279 12.05 19.91 2.84
CA GLU A 279 13.04 20.98 2.70
C GLU A 279 14.22 20.75 3.63
N LYS A 280 13.97 20.38 4.89
CA LYS A 280 15.05 20.05 5.83
C LYS A 280 15.87 18.83 5.36
N ALA A 281 15.24 17.77 4.84
CA ALA A 281 15.93 16.64 4.24
C ALA A 281 16.82 17.07 3.06
N LEU A 282 16.29 17.89 2.15
CA LEU A 282 17.02 18.43 0.99
C LEU A 282 18.19 19.35 1.35
N THR A 283 18.09 20.14 2.44
CA THR A 283 19.25 20.95 2.90
C THR A 283 20.43 20.11 3.39
N LEU A 284 20.18 18.85 3.75
CA LEU A 284 21.20 17.91 4.25
C LEU A 284 21.67 16.93 3.18
N ASN A 285 20.80 16.57 2.24
CA ASN A 285 21.13 15.77 1.06
C ASN A 285 20.56 16.45 -0.21
N THR A 286 21.35 17.34 -0.80
CA THR A 286 20.99 18.11 -2.01
C THR A 286 21.12 17.33 -3.32
N ILE A 287 21.60 16.08 -3.26
CA ILE A 287 21.76 15.20 -4.43
C ILE A 287 20.67 14.14 -4.54
N SER A 288 19.80 13.97 -3.52
CA SER A 288 18.75 12.96 -3.58
C SER A 288 17.62 13.33 -4.55
N ALA A 289 17.52 12.56 -5.62
CA ALA A 289 16.43 12.61 -6.58
C ALA A 289 15.11 12.15 -5.95
N LEU A 290 15.12 11.20 -5.01
CA LEU A 290 13.93 10.78 -4.25
C LEU A 290 13.37 11.93 -3.45
N PHE A 291 14.20 12.72 -2.79
CA PHE A 291 13.72 13.84 -1.98
C PHE A 291 13.15 14.95 -2.88
N HIS A 292 13.78 15.22 -4.03
CA HIS A 292 13.22 16.14 -5.03
C HIS A 292 11.89 15.63 -5.62
N TYR A 293 11.80 14.36 -6.02
CA TYR A 293 10.57 13.72 -6.50
C TYR A 293 9.46 13.77 -5.44
N SER A 294 9.79 13.46 -4.18
CA SER A 294 8.83 13.50 -3.07
C SER A 294 8.32 14.91 -2.79
N TYR A 295 9.18 15.93 -2.84
CA TYR A 295 8.74 17.31 -2.72
C TYR A 295 7.82 17.70 -3.88
N SER A 296 8.09 17.27 -5.12
CA SER A 296 7.18 17.53 -6.25
C SER A 296 5.76 16.96 -6.03
N ASN A 297 5.63 15.79 -5.42
CA ASN A 297 4.34 15.18 -5.07
C ASN A 297 3.59 15.96 -3.98
N ILE A 298 4.32 16.50 -2.98
CA ILE A 298 3.75 17.35 -1.94
C ILE A 298 3.27 18.69 -2.52
N LEU A 299 4.07 19.30 -3.41
CA LEU A 299 3.75 20.55 -4.11
C LEU A 299 2.56 20.42 -5.05
N LEU A 300 2.47 19.30 -5.79
CA LEU A 300 1.34 18.99 -6.67
C LEU A 300 0.02 18.92 -5.88
N LYS A 301 0.05 18.33 -4.69
CA LYS A 301 -1.10 18.24 -3.77
C LYS A 301 -1.45 19.58 -3.09
N LYS A 302 -0.54 20.57 -3.14
CA LYS A 302 -0.77 21.98 -2.75
C LYS A 302 -1.11 22.89 -3.95
N GLU A 303 -1.25 22.33 -5.16
CA GLU A 303 -1.53 23.06 -6.41
C GLU A 303 -0.44 24.07 -6.84
N PHE A 304 0.78 23.98 -6.30
CA PHE A 304 1.91 24.88 -6.62
C PHE A 304 2.65 24.47 -7.91
N SER A 305 1.97 24.54 -9.05
CA SER A 305 2.39 24.06 -10.37
C SER A 305 3.85 24.35 -10.76
N GLU A 306 4.29 25.61 -10.75
CA GLU A 306 5.62 26.03 -11.21
C GLU A 306 6.77 25.27 -10.52
N LYS A 307 6.64 25.03 -9.21
CA LYS A 307 7.68 24.32 -8.44
C LYS A 307 7.68 22.81 -8.71
N VAL A 308 6.56 22.21 -9.10
CA VAL A 308 6.47 20.76 -9.38
C VAL A 308 7.42 20.40 -10.54
N ILE A 309 7.35 21.14 -11.65
CA ILE A 309 8.19 20.90 -12.84
C ILE A 309 9.67 21.09 -12.51
N TYR A 310 10.03 22.13 -11.74
CA TYR A 310 11.41 22.32 -11.26
C TYR A 310 11.91 21.12 -10.45
N HIS A 311 11.13 20.67 -9.45
CA HIS A 311 11.54 19.55 -8.60
C HIS A 311 11.63 18.22 -9.37
N LEU A 312 10.76 17.97 -10.35
CA LEU A 312 10.85 16.77 -11.20
C LEU A 312 12.04 16.80 -12.16
N LYS A 313 12.27 17.91 -12.88
CA LYS A 313 13.43 18.05 -13.79
C LYS A 313 14.74 17.98 -13.01
N LYS A 314 14.77 18.53 -11.79
CA LYS A 314 15.89 18.41 -10.85
C LYS A 314 16.09 16.97 -10.37
N ALA A 315 15.02 16.24 -10.03
CA ALA A 315 15.09 14.82 -9.69
C ALA A 315 15.67 13.98 -10.84
N LYS A 316 15.14 14.14 -12.07
CA LYS A 316 15.65 13.43 -13.27
C LYS A 316 17.15 13.66 -13.48
N SER A 317 17.63 14.89 -13.29
CA SER A 317 19.06 15.24 -13.41
C SER A 317 19.97 14.64 -12.33
N LEU A 318 19.39 14.02 -11.30
CA LEU A 318 20.09 13.51 -10.12
C LEU A 318 20.01 11.98 -9.96
N VAL A 319 19.15 11.25 -10.69
CA VAL A 319 18.91 9.80 -10.45
C VAL A 319 20.19 8.96 -10.45
N GLU A 320 21.09 9.16 -11.41
CA GLU A 320 22.39 8.46 -11.46
C GLU A 320 23.28 8.76 -10.24
N LYS A 321 23.15 9.97 -9.71
CA LYS A 321 23.89 10.52 -8.55
C LYS A 321 23.11 10.39 -7.23
N GLU A 322 22.01 9.64 -7.22
CA GLU A 322 21.24 9.37 -6.01
C GLU A 322 22.11 8.68 -4.96
N ASP A 323 21.84 9.01 -3.70
CA ASP A 323 22.54 8.45 -2.54
C ASP A 323 22.15 6.97 -2.37
N ASP A 324 23.13 6.07 -2.54
CA ASP A 324 22.89 4.63 -2.47
C ASP A 324 22.38 4.19 -1.08
N ARG A 325 22.65 4.95 -0.01
CA ARG A 325 22.06 4.73 1.34
C ARG A 325 20.58 5.11 1.41
N VAL A 326 20.15 6.13 0.67
CA VAL A 326 18.73 6.46 0.50
C VAL A 326 18.03 5.32 -0.23
N LEU A 327 18.65 4.78 -1.29
CA LEU A 327 18.11 3.65 -2.05
C LEU A 327 17.99 2.38 -1.20
N GLU A 328 19.06 1.99 -0.48
CA GLU A 328 19.06 0.80 0.38
C GLU A 328 17.98 0.86 1.47
N ILE A 329 17.91 1.98 2.22
CA ILE A 329 16.96 2.12 3.33
C ILE A 329 15.51 2.22 2.83
N THR A 330 15.26 2.89 1.69
CA THR A 330 13.91 2.98 1.12
C THR A 330 13.52 1.78 0.26
N LYS A 331 14.46 0.87 -0.02
CA LYS A 331 14.32 -0.33 -0.87
C LYS A 331 13.89 -0.04 -2.31
N MET A 332 14.16 1.17 -2.77
CA MET A 332 13.99 1.60 -4.16
C MET A 332 15.34 1.46 -4.88
N THR A 333 15.37 1.38 -6.22
CA THR A 333 16.63 1.62 -6.96
C THR A 333 16.41 2.61 -8.09
N LYS A 334 17.53 3.16 -8.62
CA LYS A 334 17.60 4.21 -9.64
C LYS A 334 16.55 4.04 -10.76
N ASN A 335 16.37 2.84 -11.31
CA ASN A 335 15.36 2.58 -12.36
C ASN A 335 13.89 2.79 -11.94
N ASP A 336 13.48 2.56 -10.68
CA ASP A 336 12.08 2.87 -10.28
C ASP A 336 11.90 4.36 -10.07
N LEU A 337 12.93 5.01 -9.54
CA LEU A 337 12.93 6.44 -9.34
C LEU A 337 12.85 7.16 -10.70
N GLU A 338 13.57 6.64 -11.69
CA GLU A 338 13.45 7.08 -13.08
C GLU A 338 12.05 6.79 -13.68
N GLU A 339 11.53 5.56 -13.55
CA GLU A 339 10.16 5.19 -13.98
C GLU A 339 9.10 6.12 -13.34
N CYS A 340 9.24 6.42 -12.05
CA CYS A 340 8.43 7.37 -11.28
C CYS A 340 8.51 8.81 -11.83
N ILE A 341 9.73 9.34 -12.00
CA ILE A 341 9.95 10.73 -12.41
C ILE A 341 9.52 10.95 -13.86
N ASP A 342 9.84 10.01 -14.76
CA ASP A 342 9.47 10.12 -16.18
C ASP A 342 7.96 10.06 -16.36
N ILE A 343 7.25 9.19 -15.63
CA ILE A 343 5.78 9.19 -15.68
C ILE A 343 5.20 10.47 -15.09
N ALA A 344 5.80 11.04 -14.02
CA ALA A 344 5.36 12.33 -13.48
C ALA A 344 5.60 13.51 -14.44
N LEU A 345 6.74 13.53 -15.16
CA LEU A 345 7.04 14.53 -16.19
C LEU A 345 6.09 14.41 -17.39
N ASN A 346 5.94 13.21 -17.96
CA ASN A 346 5.04 12.96 -19.10
C ASN A 346 3.58 13.32 -18.78
N ASN A 347 3.13 13.15 -17.53
CA ASN A 347 1.78 13.55 -17.11
C ASN A 347 1.59 15.07 -17.00
N LEU A 348 2.65 15.88 -16.94
CA LEU A 348 2.59 17.34 -16.91
C LEU A 348 2.79 17.95 -18.30
N GLU A 349 3.66 17.37 -19.15
CA GLU A 349 3.85 17.77 -20.55
C GLU A 349 2.64 17.43 -21.46
N VAL A 350 1.58 16.83 -20.88
CA VAL A 350 0.25 16.59 -21.49
C VAL A 350 -0.80 17.62 -20.99
N ILE A 351 -0.40 18.58 -20.15
CA ILE A 351 -1.26 19.61 -19.54
C ILE A 351 -0.89 21.03 -20.01
N GLU A 352 0.36 21.26 -20.44
CA GLU A 352 0.80 22.46 -21.18
C GLU A 352 0.38 22.43 -22.67
#